data_AF-A0A3Q9RJN9-F1
#
_entry.id   AF-A0A3Q9RJN9-F1
#
_cell.length_a   1.000
_cell.length_b   1.000
_cell.length_c   1.000
_cell.angle_alpha   90.00
_cell.angle_beta   90.00
_cell.angle_gamma   90.00
#
_symmetry.space_group_name_H-M   'P 1'
#
loop_
_entity.id
_entity.type
_entity.pdbx_description
1 polymer ?
#
loop_
_entity_poly.entity_id
_entity_poly.type
_entity_poly.pdbx_seq_one_letter_code
_entity_poly.pdbx_strand_id
1 'polypeptide(L)'
;MKLLYGITGFYNAKEVPPPSIEEKRFKDICYSVLLHHNGTVLSFHTQLEATNFYQVQVKVFNRLIYILLNAHYPIIAFAAEVKDSYILFTNESILSQEFSPYYTVYSKEELSKPFSLNTEHSLNDAELQQVAYWKPEKIGDLLFNFWD
;
A
#
# COMPACT_ATOMS: atom_id res chain seq x y z
N MET A 1 -2.48 -14.27 6.16
CA MET A 1 -1.31 -13.38 6.13
C MET A 1 -0.89 -13.14 7.57
N LYS A 2 0.39 -13.22 7.88
CA LYS A 2 0.94 -12.74 9.15
C LYS A 2 1.23 -11.25 9.04
N LEU A 3 0.73 -10.45 9.99
CA LEU A 3 1.04 -9.01 10.02
C LEU A 3 2.43 -8.80 10.62
N LEU A 4 3.33 -8.17 9.87
CA LEU A 4 4.71 -7.95 10.29
C LEU A 4 4.86 -6.61 11.00
N TYR A 5 5.90 -6.52 11.82
CA TYR A 5 6.27 -5.30 12.53
C TYR A 5 6.47 -4.10 11.58
N GLY A 6 5.84 -2.97 11.87
CA GLY A 6 5.92 -1.73 11.12
C GLY A 6 5.08 -1.69 9.85
N ILE A 7 4.25 -2.70 9.59
CA ILE A 7 3.38 -2.75 8.40
C ILE A 7 2.40 -1.57 8.35
N THR A 8 2.00 -1.05 9.53
CA THR A 8 1.08 0.09 9.65
C THR A 8 1.77 1.45 9.45
N GLY A 9 3.10 1.49 9.42
CA GLY A 9 3.88 2.73 9.36
C GLY A 9 4.34 3.28 10.71
N PHE A 10 3.86 2.70 11.81
CA PHE A 10 4.19 3.16 13.16
C PHE A 10 5.23 2.27 13.81
N TYR A 11 6.16 2.89 14.55
CA TYR A 11 7.14 2.19 15.38
C TYR A 11 7.65 3.08 16.51
N ASN A 12 8.20 2.49 17.57
CA ASN A 12 8.77 3.29 18.64
C ASN A 12 10.19 3.75 18.28
N ALA A 13 10.55 5.00 18.58
CA ALA A 13 11.90 5.54 18.32
C ALA A 13 13.05 4.77 19.01
N LYS A 14 12.73 3.95 20.01
CA LYS A 14 13.70 3.10 20.74
C LYS A 14 13.89 1.72 20.09
N GLU A 15 13.06 1.36 19.13
CA GLU A 15 13.13 0.09 18.40
C GLU A 15 13.96 0.23 17.13
N VAL A 16 14.37 -0.91 16.56
CA VAL A 16 15.00 -0.93 15.23
C VAL A 16 13.95 -0.47 14.22
N PRO A 17 14.23 0.55 13.38
CA PRO A 17 13.26 0.99 12.38
C PRO A 17 12.80 -0.17 11.49
N PRO A 18 11.50 -0.22 11.13
CA PRO A 18 11.01 -1.22 10.20
C PRO A 18 11.69 -1.04 8.83
N PRO A 19 11.65 -2.07 7.97
CA PRO A 19 12.17 -1.94 6.61
C PRO A 19 11.51 -0.76 5.89
N SER A 20 12.20 -0.19 4.89
CA SER A 20 11.69 0.91 4.08
C SER A 20 11.91 0.62 2.60
N ILE A 21 10.94 0.99 1.77
CA ILE A 21 11.02 0.90 0.33
C ILE A 21 11.72 2.13 -0.23
N GLU A 22 12.66 1.90 -1.15
CA GLU A 22 13.34 2.94 -1.91
C GLU A 22 12.38 3.56 -2.94
N GLU A 23 11.91 4.78 -2.68
CA GLU A 23 10.99 5.53 -3.54
C GLU A 23 11.47 5.61 -5.00
N LYS A 24 12.78 5.85 -5.21
CA LYS A 24 13.36 5.95 -6.54
C LYS A 24 13.14 4.67 -7.34
N ARG A 25 13.41 3.51 -6.74
CA ARG A 25 13.21 2.20 -7.38
C ARG A 25 11.75 1.98 -7.74
N PHE A 26 10.83 2.40 -6.89
CA PHE A 26 9.40 2.32 -7.19
C PHE A 26 9.02 3.17 -8.40
N LYS A 27 9.47 4.43 -8.49
CA LYS A 27 9.25 5.30 -9.64
C LYS A 27 9.77 4.68 -10.93
N ASP A 28 11.01 4.18 -10.91
CA ASP A 28 11.66 3.56 -12.06
C ASP A 28 10.86 2.35 -12.58
N ILE A 29 10.36 1.49 -11.68
CA ILE A 29 9.51 0.34 -12.05
C ILE A 29 8.17 0.81 -12.63
N CYS A 30 7.50 1.80 -12.01
CA CYS A 30 6.23 2.32 -12.53
C CYS A 30 6.38 2.86 -13.96
N TYR A 31 7.42 3.64 -14.24
CA TYR A 31 7.66 4.13 -15.59
C TYR A 31 7.91 3.00 -16.58
N SER A 32 8.72 2.00 -16.22
CA SER A 32 9.00 0.86 -17.08
C SER A 32 7.75 0.05 -17.42
N VAL A 33 6.92 -0.27 -16.41
CA VAL A 33 5.68 -1.04 -16.61
C VAL A 33 4.67 -0.26 -17.45
N LEU A 34 4.47 1.03 -17.16
CA LEU A 34 3.49 1.83 -17.90
C LEU A 34 3.89 2.07 -19.34
N LEU A 35 5.19 2.20 -19.62
CA LEU A 35 5.70 2.37 -20.99
C LEU A 35 5.31 1.18 -21.88
N HIS A 36 5.35 -0.05 -21.36
CA HIS A 36 4.96 -1.26 -22.10
C HIS A 36 3.47 -1.31 -22.49
N HIS A 37 2.63 -0.55 -21.79
CA HIS A 37 1.17 -0.53 -21.98
C HIS A 37 0.64 0.79 -22.53
N ASN A 38 1.51 1.63 -23.10
CA ASN A 38 1.17 2.98 -23.56
C ASN A 38 0.48 3.81 -22.46
N GLY A 39 0.82 3.52 -21.19
CA GLY A 39 0.35 4.23 -20.02
C GLY A 39 1.17 5.49 -19.76
N THR A 40 0.63 6.37 -18.91
CA THR A 40 1.31 7.60 -18.50
C THR A 40 1.14 7.81 -17.01
N VAL A 41 2.22 8.18 -16.33
CA VAL A 41 2.14 8.65 -14.95
C VAL A 41 1.63 10.09 -14.95
N LEU A 42 0.60 10.36 -14.16
CA LEU A 42 0.02 11.69 -13.99
C LEU A 42 0.61 12.41 -12.77
N SER A 43 0.73 11.70 -11.65
CA SER A 43 1.31 12.25 -10.42
C SER A 43 1.92 11.16 -9.54
N PHE A 44 2.89 11.56 -8.72
CA PHE A 44 3.39 10.79 -7.59
C PHE A 44 3.05 11.53 -6.31
N HIS A 45 2.55 10.80 -5.32
CA HIS A 45 2.36 11.27 -3.96
C HIS A 45 3.22 10.37 -3.07
N THR A 46 4.32 10.93 -2.57
CA THR A 46 5.35 10.18 -1.84
C THR A 46 5.64 10.73 -0.45
N GLN A 47 4.97 11.81 -0.06
CA GLN A 47 4.99 12.33 1.30
C GLN A 47 4.24 11.36 2.22
N LEU A 48 4.96 10.78 3.17
CA LEU A 48 4.46 9.80 4.14
C LEU A 48 4.03 10.45 5.47
N GLU A 49 3.89 11.78 5.52
CA GLU A 49 3.48 12.50 6.74
C GLU A 49 2.03 12.17 7.16
N ALA A 50 1.20 11.75 6.21
CA ALA A 50 -0.21 11.43 6.44
C ALA A 50 -0.62 10.09 5.81
N THR A 51 0.34 9.29 5.32
CA THR A 51 0.09 7.95 4.74
C THR A 51 1.24 7.01 5.02
N ASN A 52 0.95 5.71 5.12
CA ASN A 52 1.98 4.66 5.20
C ASN A 52 2.34 4.05 3.83
N PHE A 53 1.95 4.70 2.73
CA PHE A 53 2.12 4.19 1.38
C PHE A 53 2.46 5.29 0.38
N TYR A 54 3.22 4.91 -0.65
CA TYR A 54 3.41 5.70 -1.85
C TYR A 54 2.22 5.49 -2.80
N GLN A 55 1.79 6.58 -3.44
CA GLN A 55 0.71 6.56 -4.42
C GLN A 55 1.18 7.09 -5.76
N VAL A 56 0.75 6.43 -6.83
CA VAL A 56 0.95 6.88 -8.21
C VAL A 56 -0.40 6.93 -8.90
N GLN A 57 -0.76 8.08 -9.45
CA GLN A 57 -1.91 8.19 -10.33
C GLN A 57 -1.45 7.98 -11.77
N VAL A 58 -2.10 7.07 -12.48
CA VAL A 58 -1.73 6.70 -13.85
C VAL A 58 -2.94 6.72 -14.76
N LYS A 59 -2.71 7.03 -16.04
CA LYS A 59 -3.67 6.81 -17.12
C LYS A 59 -3.17 5.65 -17.98
N VAL A 60 -3.88 4.54 -17.98
CA VAL A 60 -3.55 3.33 -18.76
C VAL A 60 -4.84 2.59 -19.09
N PHE A 61 -4.88 1.86 -20.21
CA PHE A 61 -6.10 1.18 -20.69
C PHE A 61 -7.30 2.12 -20.85
N ASN A 62 -7.03 3.38 -21.21
CA ASN A 62 -8.03 4.44 -21.34
C ASN A 62 -8.83 4.78 -20.06
N ARG A 63 -8.27 4.48 -18.87
CA ARG A 63 -8.85 4.81 -17.57
C ARG A 63 -7.81 5.35 -16.59
N LEU A 64 -8.29 5.98 -15.52
CA LEU A 64 -7.47 6.37 -14.38
C LEU A 64 -7.37 5.20 -13.40
N ILE A 65 -6.16 4.93 -12.93
CA ILE A 65 -5.86 3.90 -11.93
C ILE A 65 -4.88 4.50 -10.94
N TYR A 66 -5.00 4.11 -9.67
CA TYR A 66 -4.03 4.40 -8.64
C TYR A 66 -3.24 3.14 -8.32
N ILE A 67 -1.93 3.27 -8.23
CA ILE A 67 -1.01 2.22 -7.81
C ILE A 67 -0.50 2.61 -6.42
N LEU A 68 -0.70 1.72 -5.46
CA LEU A 68 -0.36 1.94 -4.05
C LEU A 68 0.72 0.97 -3.64
N LEU A 69 1.83 1.46 -3.09
CA LEU A 69 2.93 0.65 -2.56
C LEU A 69 3.13 0.97 -1.09
N ASN A 70 3.00 -0.03 -0.22
CA ASN A 70 3.29 0.13 1.19
C ASN A 70 4.75 0.62 1.38
N ALA A 71 4.95 1.62 2.23
CA ALA A 71 6.25 2.26 2.38
C ALA A 71 7.29 1.36 3.07
N HIS A 72 6.85 0.31 3.77
CA HIS A 72 7.71 -0.56 4.57
C HIS A 72 7.93 -1.93 3.95
N TYR A 73 6.97 -2.43 3.19
CA TYR A 73 7.01 -3.76 2.60
C TYR A 73 6.72 -3.72 1.10
N PRO A 74 7.27 -4.67 0.31
CA PRO A 74 7.07 -4.73 -1.14
C PRO A 74 5.67 -5.27 -1.48
N ILE A 75 4.64 -4.60 -1.00
CA ILE A 75 3.23 -4.96 -1.10
C ILE A 75 2.53 -3.87 -1.91
N ILE A 76 1.92 -4.27 -3.03
CA ILE A 76 1.27 -3.36 -3.95
C ILE A 76 -0.22 -3.69 -4.08
N ALA A 77 -1.02 -2.66 -4.29
CA ALA A 77 -2.44 -2.77 -4.60
C ALA A 77 -2.85 -1.74 -5.65
N PHE A 78 -4.01 -1.96 -6.27
CA PHE A 78 -4.60 -1.03 -7.22
C PHE A 78 -5.91 -0.46 -6.68
N ALA A 79 -6.17 0.81 -7.01
CA ALA A 79 -7.41 1.46 -6.64
C ALA A 79 -8.01 2.22 -7.82
N ALA A 80 -9.34 2.24 -7.88
CA ALA A 80 -10.10 3.07 -8.82
C ALA A 80 -10.21 4.51 -8.32
N GLU A 81 -10.13 4.71 -7.01
CA GLU A 81 -10.27 6.01 -6.36
C GLU A 81 -9.45 6.04 -5.06
N VAL A 82 -8.79 7.17 -4.82
CA VAL A 82 -8.13 7.49 -3.55
C VAL A 82 -8.58 8.88 -3.13
N LYS A 83 -9.15 8.99 -1.93
CA LYS A 83 -9.58 10.22 -1.27
C LYS A 83 -9.09 10.21 0.17
N ASP A 84 -9.19 11.35 0.84
CA ASP A 84 -8.84 11.47 2.26
C ASP A 84 -9.52 10.36 3.09
N SER A 85 -8.69 9.52 3.72
CA SER A 85 -9.11 8.38 4.53
C SER A 85 -9.97 7.32 3.81
N TYR A 86 -10.00 7.29 2.47
CA TYR A 86 -10.81 6.34 1.70
C TYR A 86 -10.11 5.83 0.44
N ILE A 87 -10.10 4.51 0.27
CA ILE A 87 -9.54 3.83 -0.91
C ILE A 87 -10.57 2.87 -1.49
N LEU A 88 -10.88 3.05 -2.77
CA LEU A 88 -11.69 2.10 -3.53
C LEU A 88 -10.78 1.12 -4.28
N PHE A 89 -10.42 0.01 -3.63
CA PHE A 89 -9.57 -1.01 -4.23
C PHE A 89 -10.23 -1.67 -5.46
N THR A 90 -9.40 -2.00 -6.45
CA THR A 90 -9.78 -2.70 -7.69
C THR A 90 -8.73 -3.75 -8.06
N ASN A 91 -9.09 -4.70 -8.90
CA ASN A 91 -8.16 -5.65 -9.48
C ASN A 91 -7.75 -5.19 -10.89
N GLU A 92 -6.47 -5.31 -11.20
CA GLU A 92 -5.91 -4.94 -12.51
C GLU A 92 -5.03 -6.07 -13.02
N SER A 93 -5.63 -7.11 -13.61
CA SER A 93 -4.93 -8.36 -13.94
C SER A 93 -3.62 -8.17 -14.73
N ILE A 94 -3.60 -7.28 -15.71
CA ILE A 94 -2.42 -6.98 -16.52
C ILE A 94 -1.33 -6.34 -15.64
N LEU A 95 -1.68 -5.28 -14.90
CA LEU A 95 -0.71 -4.63 -14.01
C LEU A 95 -0.26 -5.58 -12.90
N SER A 96 -1.15 -6.38 -12.32
CA SER A 96 -0.81 -7.41 -11.34
C SER A 96 0.28 -8.34 -11.89
N GLN A 97 0.16 -8.79 -13.14
CA GLN A 97 1.16 -9.64 -13.77
C GLN A 97 2.50 -8.89 -13.93
N GLU A 98 2.48 -7.66 -14.42
CA GLU A 98 3.69 -6.85 -14.63
C GLU A 98 4.42 -6.48 -13.33
N PHE A 99 3.68 -6.24 -12.24
CA PHE A 99 4.27 -5.88 -10.95
C PHE A 99 4.68 -7.09 -10.10
N SER A 100 4.15 -8.29 -10.38
CA SER A 100 4.44 -9.52 -9.62
C SER A 100 5.93 -9.93 -9.53
N PRO A 101 6.81 -9.63 -10.51
CA PRO A 101 8.25 -9.91 -10.38
C PRO A 101 8.95 -9.05 -9.32
N TYR A 102 8.33 -7.93 -8.92
CA TYR A 102 8.94 -6.93 -8.03
C TYR A 102 8.26 -6.85 -6.66
N TYR A 103 6.94 -7.11 -6.61
CA TYR A 103 6.12 -6.90 -5.43
C TYR A 103 5.10 -8.02 -5.23
N THR A 104 4.68 -8.22 -3.99
CA THR A 104 3.51 -9.03 -3.67
C THR A 104 2.25 -8.21 -3.97
N VAL A 105 1.48 -8.64 -4.96
CA VAL A 105 0.26 -7.95 -5.38
C VAL A 105 -0.93 -8.46 -4.57
N TYR A 106 -1.59 -7.58 -3.84
CA TYR A 106 -2.81 -7.89 -3.11
C TYR A 106 -4.04 -7.58 -3.96
N SER A 107 -4.93 -8.56 -4.06
CA SER A 107 -6.23 -8.38 -4.70
C SER A 107 -7.20 -7.56 -3.83
N LYS A 108 -8.20 -6.96 -4.48
CA LYS A 108 -9.33 -6.31 -3.79
C LYS A 108 -9.99 -7.24 -2.78
N GLU A 109 -10.15 -8.52 -3.11
CA GLU A 109 -10.80 -9.51 -2.26
C GLU A 109 -9.96 -9.79 -1.02
N GLU A 110 -8.63 -9.86 -1.15
CA GLU A 110 -7.72 -10.01 -0.01
C GLU A 110 -7.72 -8.79 0.90
N LEU A 111 -7.70 -7.60 0.32
CA LEU A 111 -7.74 -6.33 1.06
C LEU A 111 -9.08 -6.11 1.75
N SER A 112 -10.15 -6.69 1.22
CA SER A 112 -11.49 -6.61 1.80
C SER A 112 -11.74 -7.61 2.92
N LYS A 113 -10.79 -8.53 3.20
CA LYS A 113 -10.94 -9.50 4.29
C LYS A 113 -11.04 -8.77 5.63
N PRO A 114 -11.92 -9.21 6.55
CA PRO A 114 -11.99 -8.65 7.89
C PRO A 114 -10.64 -8.73 8.59
N PHE A 115 -10.25 -7.64 9.25
CA PHE A 115 -9.11 -7.62 10.13
C PHE A 115 -9.52 -8.06 11.55
N SER A 116 -8.64 -8.79 12.22
CA SER A 116 -8.78 -9.14 13.63
C SER A 116 -7.42 -9.26 14.28
N LEU A 117 -7.27 -8.68 15.47
CA LEU A 117 -6.07 -8.84 16.30
C LEU A 117 -5.85 -10.28 16.79
N ASN A 118 -6.86 -11.15 16.68
CA ASN A 118 -6.68 -12.58 16.97
C ASN A 118 -5.89 -13.33 15.89
N THR A 119 -5.59 -12.68 14.76
CA THR A 119 -4.73 -13.24 13.71
C THR A 119 -3.26 -13.19 14.13
N GLU A 120 -2.44 -14.10 13.60
CA GLU A 120 -1.00 -14.08 13.90
C GLU A 120 -0.37 -12.75 13.44
N HIS A 121 0.21 -12.02 14.39
CA HIS A 121 0.84 -10.74 14.12
C HIS A 121 2.14 -10.55 14.91
N SER A 122 2.94 -9.61 14.46
CA SER A 122 4.17 -9.13 15.11
C SER A 122 4.15 -7.61 15.25
N LEU A 123 2.95 -7.01 15.27
CA LEU A 123 2.74 -5.60 15.59
C LEU A 123 3.34 -5.27 16.96
N ASN A 124 4.01 -4.13 17.06
CA ASN A 124 4.52 -3.64 18.34
C ASN A 124 3.44 -2.88 19.14
N ASP A 125 3.82 -2.33 20.29
CA ASP A 125 2.90 -1.56 21.14
C ASP A 125 2.36 -0.27 20.47
N ALA A 126 3.18 0.43 19.68
CA ALA A 126 2.75 1.66 18.99
C ALA A 126 1.71 1.36 17.91
N GLU A 127 1.93 0.32 17.11
CA GLU A 127 0.99 -0.15 16.10
C GLU A 127 -0.31 -0.66 16.73
N LEU A 128 -0.22 -1.37 17.86
CA LEU A 128 -1.40 -1.82 18.60
C LEU A 128 -2.22 -0.64 19.14
N GLN A 129 -1.57 0.43 19.60
CA GLN A 129 -2.25 1.68 19.99
C GLN A 129 -2.98 2.31 18.81
N GLN A 130 -2.33 2.38 17.65
CA GLN A 130 -2.93 2.92 16.42
C GLN A 130 -4.12 2.08 15.95
N VAL A 131 -3.99 0.75 15.97
CA VAL A 131 -5.10 -0.16 15.66
C VAL A 131 -6.28 0.03 16.63
N ALA A 132 -6.01 0.22 17.93
CA ALA A 132 -7.06 0.44 18.93
C ALA A 132 -7.78 1.79 18.74
N TYR A 133 -7.05 2.82 18.29
CA TYR A 133 -7.58 4.15 18.03
C TYR A 133 -8.39 4.20 16.73
N TRP A 134 -7.78 3.81 15.61
CA TRP A 134 -8.36 3.90 14.26
C TRP A 134 -9.38 2.80 13.94
N LYS A 135 -9.32 1.66 14.64
CA LYS A 135 -10.26 0.54 14.51
C LYS A 135 -10.45 0.10 13.05
N PRO A 136 -9.38 -0.28 12.34
CA PRO A 136 -9.50 -0.81 10.98
C PRO A 136 -10.46 -2.00 10.94
N GLU A 137 -11.31 -2.05 9.92
CA GLU A 137 -12.26 -3.16 9.75
C GLU A 137 -11.69 -4.25 8.85
N LYS A 138 -10.82 -3.87 7.90
CA LYS A 138 -10.32 -4.74 6.84
C LYS A 138 -8.81 -4.69 6.76
N ILE A 139 -8.21 -5.73 6.16
CA ILE A 139 -6.76 -5.81 5.95
C ILE A 139 -6.23 -4.60 5.17
N GLY A 140 -6.97 -4.14 4.15
CA GLY A 140 -6.59 -2.98 3.35
C GLY A 140 -6.43 -1.70 4.18
N ASP A 141 -7.23 -1.53 5.23
CA ASP A 141 -7.20 -0.37 6.12
C ASP A 141 -5.93 -0.32 6.98
N LEU A 142 -5.24 -1.45 7.20
CA LEU A 142 -3.92 -1.49 7.85
C LEU A 142 -2.79 -1.28 6.83
N LEU A 143 -2.87 -2.01 5.71
CA LEU A 143 -1.80 -2.05 4.71
C LEU A 143 -1.62 -0.71 3.98
N PHE A 144 -2.72 0.04 3.82
CA PHE A 144 -2.76 1.34 3.15
C PHE A 144 -3.64 2.29 3.95
N ASN A 145 -3.04 3.06 4.86
CA ASN A 145 -3.75 3.91 5.81
C ASN A 145 -3.33 5.38 5.71
N PHE A 146 -4.19 6.24 6.27
CA PHE A 146 -4.01 7.69 6.36
C PHE A 146 -3.90 8.15 7.83
N TRP A 147 -3.24 7.35 8.66
CA TRP A 147 -3.18 7.56 10.10
C TRP A 147 -2.10 8.58 10.46
N ASP A 148 -2.31 9.30 11.58
CA ASP A 148 -1.39 10.29 12.15
C ASP A 148 -0.72 9.83 13.47
#